data_AF-A0A523RMT5-F1
#
_entry.id   AF-A0A523RMT5-F1
#
_cell.length_a   1.000
_cell.length_b   1.000
_cell.length_c   1.000
_cell.angle_alpha   90.00
_cell.angle_beta   90.00
_cell.angle_gamma   90.00
#
_symmetry.space_group_name_H-M   'P 1'
#
loop_
_entity.id
_entity.type
_entity.pdbx_description
1 polymer ?
#
loop_
_entity_poly.entity_id
_entity_poly.type
_entity_poly.pdbx_seq_one_letter_code
_entity_poly.pdbx_strand_id
1 'polypeptide(L)'
;MNDDELNDIRQLIDLMQSSLVELFDQLRELRERLHLVTGLPADMPPSIVPLFSDVKPLNDTVESESSSDLLKEDIPDTNNHSEPTLQEISDTTEKESHIPDPSDSSSSNAKVSRVLDPIARELRTGEATADIILEYLQAAKEYLIDDDERKKKVARDMDIVLNFLTARGKRGIRTDERDNILKRIRRWKAHLVSYSGSPAE
;
A
#
# COMPACT_ATOMS: atom_id res chain seq x y z
N MET A 1 -16.23 14.22 36.18
CA MET A 1 -17.18 13.74 35.17
C MET A 1 -18.52 14.27 35.58
N ASN A 2 -19.11 15.08 34.72
CA ASN A 2 -20.44 15.64 34.98
C ASN A 2 -21.50 14.57 34.67
N ASP A 3 -22.64 14.62 35.35
CA ASP A 3 -23.72 13.65 35.16
C ASP A 3 -24.26 13.66 33.72
N ASP A 4 -24.17 14.80 33.03
CA ASP A 4 -24.49 14.95 31.60
C ASP A 4 -23.56 14.12 30.71
N GLU A 5 -22.24 14.18 30.95
CA GLU A 5 -21.26 13.36 30.22
C GLU A 5 -21.50 11.86 30.46
N LEU A 6 -21.91 11.51 31.68
CA LEU A 6 -22.21 10.12 32.04
C LEU A 6 -23.48 9.61 31.34
N ASN A 7 -24.46 10.49 31.12
CA ASN A 7 -25.69 10.19 30.39
C ASN A 7 -25.44 10.04 28.88
N ASP A 8 -24.60 10.90 28.30
CA ASP A 8 -24.20 10.82 26.89
C ASP A 8 -23.45 9.53 26.60
N ILE A 9 -22.55 9.12 27.50
CA ILE A 9 -21.84 7.84 27.40
C ILE A 9 -22.82 6.66 27.46
N ARG A 10 -23.83 6.70 28.33
CA ARG A 10 -24.86 5.65 28.41
C ARG A 10 -25.68 5.57 27.13
N GLN A 11 -26.12 6.70 26.59
CA GLN A 11 -26.87 6.75 25.32
C GLN A 11 -26.03 6.22 24.15
N LEU A 12 -24.74 6.55 24.10
CA LEU A 12 -23.83 6.03 23.10
C LEU A 12 -23.68 4.50 23.20
N ILE A 13 -23.57 3.97 24.42
CA ILE A 13 -23.49 2.53 24.66
C ILE A 13 -24.78 1.85 24.21
N ASP A 14 -25.95 2.39 24.54
CA ASP A 14 -27.25 1.83 24.14
C ASP A 14 -27.43 1.84 22.61
N LEU A 15 -26.96 2.90 21.94
CA LEU A 15 -26.95 2.99 20.49
C LEU A 15 -26.01 1.95 19.86
N MET A 16 -24.80 1.79 20.42
CA MET A 16 -23.86 0.78 19.94
C MET A 16 -24.39 -0.64 20.14
N GLN A 17 -25.01 -0.93 21.29
CA GLN A 17 -25.56 -2.24 21.59
C GLN A 17 -26.74 -2.59 20.68
N SER A 18 -27.65 -1.64 20.43
CA SER A 18 -28.76 -1.84 19.49
C SER A 18 -28.26 -2.07 18.05
N SER A 19 -27.28 -1.29 17.61
CA SER A 19 -26.66 -1.47 16.28
C SER A 19 -25.95 -2.83 16.14
N LEU A 20 -25.28 -3.31 17.18
CA LEU A 20 -24.62 -4.62 17.16
C LEU A 20 -25.62 -5.78 17.08
N VAL A 21 -26.76 -5.67 17.76
CA VAL A 21 -27.84 -6.67 17.67
C VAL A 21 -28.40 -6.72 16.26
N GLU A 22 -28.66 -5.57 15.64
CA GLU A 22 -29.14 -5.49 14.25
C GLU A 22 -28.15 -6.12 13.26
N LEU A 23 -26.85 -5.82 13.40
CA LEU A 23 -25.81 -6.44 12.57
C LEU A 23 -25.75 -7.96 12.75
N PHE A 24 -25.93 -8.44 13.98
CA PHE A 24 -25.95 -9.86 14.26
C PHE A 24 -27.15 -10.55 13.60
N ASP A 25 -28.32 -9.93 13.65
CA ASP A 25 -29.52 -10.41 12.96
C ASP A 25 -29.33 -10.44 11.43
N GLN A 26 -28.72 -9.39 10.85
CA GLN A 26 -28.40 -9.35 9.42
C GLN A 26 -27.42 -10.44 9.00
N LEU A 27 -26.37 -10.70 9.79
CA LEU A 27 -25.42 -11.77 9.54
C LEU A 27 -26.06 -13.16 9.70
N ARG A 28 -26.95 -13.34 10.67
CA ARG A 28 -27.71 -14.57 10.83
C ARG A 28 -28.62 -14.81 9.63
N GLU A 29 -29.35 -13.80 9.17
CA GLU A 29 -30.21 -13.89 7.99
C GLU A 29 -29.39 -14.20 6.72
N LEU A 30 -28.23 -13.57 6.55
CA LEU A 30 -27.34 -13.84 5.42
C LEU A 30 -26.83 -15.29 5.46
N ARG A 31 -26.47 -15.79 6.64
CA ARG A 31 -26.06 -17.18 6.83
C ARG A 31 -27.19 -18.15 6.50
N GLU A 32 -28.41 -17.89 6.97
CA GLU A 32 -29.59 -18.70 6.63
C GLU A 32 -29.82 -18.70 5.11
N ARG A 33 -29.78 -17.53 4.46
CA ARG A 33 -29.90 -17.43 3.00
C ARG A 33 -28.81 -18.19 2.27
N LEU A 34 -27.55 -18.15 2.73
CA LEU A 34 -26.47 -18.93 2.15
C LEU A 34 -26.68 -20.43 2.32
N HIS A 35 -27.16 -20.88 3.49
CA HIS A 35 -27.53 -22.27 3.74
C HIS A 35 -28.70 -22.72 2.86
N LEU A 36 -29.69 -21.85 2.59
CA LEU A 36 -30.78 -22.11 1.65
C LEU A 36 -30.29 -22.19 0.19
N VAL A 37 -29.36 -21.32 -0.21
CA VAL A 37 -28.79 -21.30 -1.57
C VAL A 37 -27.88 -22.50 -1.83
N THR A 38 -27.27 -23.09 -0.79
CA THR A 38 -26.35 -24.23 -0.92
C THR A 38 -27.02 -25.60 -0.89
N GLY A 39 -28.33 -25.70 -0.61
CA GLY A 39 -29.11 -26.95 -0.77
C GLY A 39 -28.55 -28.17 -0.03
N LEU A 40 -27.71 -27.97 0.99
CA LEU A 40 -27.08 -29.05 1.75
C LEU A 40 -27.91 -29.36 3.00
N PRO A 41 -28.22 -30.64 3.28
CA PRO A 41 -29.02 -31.02 4.44
C PRO A 41 -28.31 -30.64 5.74
N ALA A 42 -29.11 -30.25 6.75
CA ALA A 42 -28.70 -29.65 8.02
C ALA A 42 -27.81 -30.53 8.93
N ASP A 43 -27.47 -31.76 8.52
CA ASP A 43 -26.73 -32.73 9.32
C ASP A 43 -25.23 -32.83 8.97
N MET A 44 -24.70 -31.93 8.14
CA MET A 44 -23.27 -31.92 7.84
C MET A 44 -22.53 -30.90 8.72
N PRO A 45 -21.48 -31.30 9.47
CA PRO A 45 -20.66 -30.35 10.22
C PRO A 45 -20.08 -29.31 9.26
N PRO A 46 -19.87 -28.05 9.71
CA PRO A 46 -19.53 -26.94 8.84
C PRO A 46 -18.34 -27.32 7.96
N SER A 47 -18.62 -27.54 6.67
CA SER A 47 -17.59 -27.77 5.69
C SER A 47 -16.91 -26.43 5.45
N ILE A 48 -15.89 -26.16 6.27
CA ILE A 48 -14.89 -25.14 5.96
C ILE A 48 -14.15 -25.70 4.75
N VAL A 49 -14.69 -25.43 3.56
CA VAL A 49 -13.98 -25.67 2.31
C VAL A 49 -12.85 -24.65 2.28
N PRO A 50 -11.58 -25.06 2.37
CA PRO A 50 -10.48 -24.13 2.16
C PRO A 50 -10.57 -23.66 0.71
N LEU A 51 -10.73 -22.36 0.51
CA LEU A 51 -10.80 -21.70 -0.82
C LEU A 51 -9.53 -21.90 -1.67
N PHE A 52 -8.49 -22.52 -1.11
CA PHE A 52 -7.22 -22.78 -1.76
C PHE A 52 -6.88 -24.26 -1.60
N SER A 53 -7.36 -25.08 -2.54
CA SER A 53 -6.85 -26.43 -2.73
C SER A 53 -5.51 -26.38 -3.48
N ASP A 54 -4.52 -27.10 -2.96
CA ASP A 54 -3.16 -27.17 -3.50
C ASP A 54 -3.15 -27.54 -4.99
N VAL A 55 -2.64 -26.62 -5.82
CA VAL A 55 -2.27 -26.91 -7.21
C VAL A 55 -0.98 -27.72 -7.16
N LYS A 56 -1.06 -29.04 -7.41
CA LYS A 56 0.12 -29.87 -7.67
C LYS A 56 0.80 -29.41 -8.95
N PRO A 57 2.08 -28.96 -8.93
CA PRO A 57 2.84 -28.83 -10.15
C PRO A 57 3.19 -30.24 -10.67
N LEU A 58 2.84 -30.49 -11.93
CA LEU A 58 3.26 -31.66 -12.68
C LEU A 58 4.79 -31.54 -12.89
N ASN A 59 5.55 -32.50 -12.37
CA ASN A 59 6.96 -32.65 -12.66
C ASN A 59 7.16 -32.74 -14.18
N ASP A 60 8.03 -31.91 -14.74
CA ASP A 60 8.76 -32.27 -15.94
C ASP A 60 10.25 -32.08 -15.71
N THR A 61 10.94 -33.19 -15.86
CA THR A 61 12.35 -33.42 -15.58
C THR A 61 13.16 -32.95 -16.78
N VAL A 62 14.07 -31.98 -16.58
CA VAL A 62 15.24 -31.85 -17.45
C VAL A 62 16.46 -31.60 -16.58
N GLU A 63 17.27 -32.65 -16.47
CA GLU A 63 18.64 -32.65 -16.00
C GLU A 63 19.49 -31.68 -16.86
N SER A 64 20.32 -30.87 -16.22
CA SER A 64 21.65 -30.57 -16.78
C SER A 64 22.54 -30.06 -15.64
N GLU A 65 23.43 -30.94 -15.20
CA GLU A 65 24.52 -30.67 -14.27
C GLU A 65 25.67 -29.90 -14.94
N SER A 66 26.51 -29.29 -14.08
CA SER A 66 27.95 -29.01 -14.25
C SER A 66 28.39 -27.94 -15.27
N SER A 67 29.39 -27.08 -15.05
CA SER A 67 30.40 -26.91 -13.99
C SER A 67 31.02 -25.49 -14.09
N SER A 68 31.52 -25.03 -12.95
CA SER A 68 32.65 -24.12 -12.67
C SER A 68 33.46 -23.48 -13.81
N ASP A 69 33.81 -22.19 -13.69
CA ASP A 69 35.21 -21.76 -13.55
C ASP A 69 35.37 -20.27 -13.12
N LEU A 70 36.58 -19.95 -12.69
CA LEU A 70 37.06 -18.94 -11.75
C LEU A 70 37.84 -17.78 -12.43
N LEU A 71 37.99 -16.65 -11.70
CA LEU A 71 38.97 -15.54 -11.86
C LEU A 71 38.66 -14.49 -12.98
N LYS A 72 38.89 -13.17 -12.82
CA LYS A 72 40.04 -12.47 -12.21
C LYS A 72 39.75 -10.95 -12.03
N GLU A 73 40.42 -10.36 -11.05
CA GLU A 73 40.55 -8.93 -10.73
C GLU A 73 41.00 -8.05 -11.91
N ASP A 74 40.57 -6.77 -11.92
CA ASP A 74 41.50 -5.63 -11.88
C ASP A 74 40.75 -4.30 -11.63
N ILE A 75 41.20 -3.58 -10.59
CA ILE A 75 40.95 -2.15 -10.31
C ILE A 75 42.23 -1.41 -10.72
N PRO A 76 42.15 -0.14 -11.18
CA PRO A 76 42.81 0.88 -10.37
C PRO A 76 42.00 2.17 -10.19
N ASP A 77 42.25 2.76 -9.02
CA ASP A 77 41.78 4.03 -8.47
C ASP A 77 42.00 5.25 -9.37
N THR A 78 41.16 6.30 -9.25
CA THR A 78 41.63 7.67 -8.95
C THR A 78 40.50 8.55 -8.40
N ASN A 79 40.52 8.73 -7.08
CA ASN A 79 40.37 9.98 -6.31
C ASN A 79 39.90 11.26 -7.05
N ASN A 80 38.79 11.87 -6.61
CA ASN A 80 38.78 13.25 -6.09
C ASN A 80 37.41 13.68 -5.54
N HIS A 81 37.41 14.02 -4.25
CA HIS A 81 36.44 14.82 -3.53
C HIS A 81 36.19 16.18 -4.20
N SER A 82 34.94 16.68 -4.16
CA SER A 82 34.58 18.10 -3.87
C SER A 82 33.05 18.30 -3.79
N GLU A 83 32.49 18.30 -2.58
CA GLU A 83 31.53 19.34 -2.14
C GLU A 83 32.37 20.48 -1.55
N PRO A 84 31.94 21.77 -1.49
CA PRO A 84 30.58 22.23 -1.19
C PRO A 84 30.15 23.47 -2.03
N THR A 85 28.97 24.05 -1.80
CA THR A 85 28.76 25.51 -1.58
C THR A 85 27.27 25.86 -1.47
N LEU A 86 26.91 26.43 -0.31
CA LEU A 86 25.72 27.20 -0.01
C LEU A 86 25.71 28.51 -0.81
N GLN A 87 24.60 28.85 -1.46
CA GLN A 87 24.27 30.24 -1.76
C GLN A 87 22.79 30.54 -1.47
N GLU A 88 22.66 31.23 -0.35
CA GLU A 88 21.66 32.21 0.04
C GLU A 88 21.49 33.29 -1.05
N ILE A 89 20.25 33.58 -1.44
CA ILE A 89 19.85 34.86 -2.02
C ILE A 89 18.51 35.25 -1.42
N SER A 90 18.54 36.37 -0.71
CA SER A 90 17.39 37.05 -0.13
C SER A 90 16.61 37.84 -1.18
N ASP A 91 15.32 37.92 -0.88
CA ASP A 91 14.51 39.15 -0.79
C ASP A 91 13.51 39.54 -1.89
N THR A 92 12.29 39.75 -1.38
CA THR A 92 11.20 40.66 -1.77
C THR A 92 10.63 40.62 -3.20
N THR A 93 9.35 40.24 -3.31
CA THR A 93 8.26 41.12 -3.83
C THR A 93 6.89 40.46 -3.56
N GLU A 94 6.03 41.21 -2.87
CA GLU A 94 4.60 40.98 -2.69
C GLU A 94 3.87 41.03 -4.04
N LYS A 95 2.97 40.07 -4.32
CA LYS A 95 1.56 40.35 -4.68
C LYS A 95 0.81 39.11 -5.16
N GLU A 96 -0.46 39.14 -4.79
CA GLU A 96 -1.60 38.45 -5.39
C GLU A 96 -1.82 37.00 -4.97
N SER A 97 -2.49 36.92 -3.82
CA SER A 97 -3.38 35.84 -3.42
C SER A 97 -4.36 35.47 -4.54
N HIS A 98 -3.97 34.54 -5.40
CA HIS A 98 -4.93 33.71 -6.10
C HIS A 98 -5.23 32.51 -5.21
N ILE A 99 -6.39 32.55 -4.53
CA ILE A 99 -6.96 31.39 -3.85
C ILE A 99 -7.29 30.39 -4.97
N PRO A 100 -6.59 29.24 -5.08
CA PRO A 100 -7.07 28.18 -5.95
C PRO A 100 -8.24 27.50 -5.25
N ASP A 101 -9.32 27.26 -5.99
CA ASP A 101 -10.52 26.61 -5.47
C ASP A 101 -10.17 25.32 -4.68
N PRO A 102 -10.61 25.18 -3.42
CA PRO A 102 -10.20 24.10 -2.52
C PRO A 102 -10.81 22.72 -2.84
N SER A 103 -11.49 22.57 -3.97
CA SER A 103 -12.33 21.38 -4.24
C SER A 103 -11.53 20.18 -4.79
N ASP A 104 -10.56 20.41 -5.68
CA ASP A 104 -9.89 19.30 -6.38
C ASP A 104 -8.74 18.67 -5.60
N SER A 105 -8.03 19.47 -4.80
CA SER A 105 -6.89 19.02 -3.98
C SER A 105 -7.29 18.06 -2.85
N SER A 106 -8.53 18.16 -2.37
CA SER A 106 -9.08 17.25 -1.36
C SER A 106 -9.41 15.87 -1.95
N SER A 107 -9.91 15.84 -3.19
CA SER A 107 -10.29 14.60 -3.89
C SER A 107 -9.06 13.76 -4.27
N SER A 108 -8.03 14.40 -4.82
CA SER A 108 -6.77 13.72 -5.17
C SER A 108 -6.03 13.19 -3.95
N ASN A 109 -6.01 13.93 -2.85
CA ASN A 109 -5.44 13.47 -1.58
C ASN A 109 -6.20 12.25 -1.02
N ALA A 110 -7.53 12.28 -1.09
CA ALA A 110 -8.34 11.13 -0.70
C ALA A 110 -8.06 9.90 -1.60
N LYS A 111 -7.92 10.09 -2.92
CA LYS A 111 -7.58 9.02 -3.88
C LYS A 111 -6.22 8.40 -3.55
N VAL A 112 -5.18 9.22 -3.40
CA VAL A 112 -3.80 8.78 -3.11
C VAL A 112 -3.73 8.06 -1.76
N SER A 113 -4.39 8.60 -0.74
CA SER A 113 -4.43 7.99 0.60
C SER A 113 -5.17 6.65 0.58
N ARG A 114 -6.33 6.57 -0.06
CA ARG A 114 -7.12 5.34 -0.19
C ARG A 114 -6.33 4.17 -0.80
N VAL A 115 -5.43 4.47 -1.73
CA VAL A 115 -4.65 3.46 -2.45
C VAL A 115 -3.37 3.09 -1.70
N LEU A 116 -2.64 4.07 -1.15
CA LEU A 116 -1.33 3.82 -0.54
C LEU A 116 -1.39 3.52 0.97
N ASP A 117 -2.46 3.88 1.69
CA ASP A 117 -2.61 3.53 3.12
C ASP A 117 -2.78 2.05 3.40
N PRO A 118 -3.57 1.28 2.62
CA PRO A 118 -3.63 -0.18 2.79
C PRO A 118 -2.24 -0.81 2.70
N ILE A 119 -1.45 -0.44 1.69
CA ILE A 119 -0.08 -0.95 1.50
C ILE A 119 0.82 -0.55 2.68
N ALA A 120 0.71 0.70 3.14
CA ALA A 120 1.48 1.15 4.30
C ALA A 120 1.05 0.46 5.61
N ARG A 121 -0.18 -0.02 5.71
CA ARG A 121 -0.66 -0.80 6.85
C ARG A 121 -0.08 -2.21 6.81
N GLU A 122 -0.14 -2.88 5.67
CA GLU A 122 0.44 -4.23 5.48
C GLU A 122 1.96 -4.24 5.73
N LEU A 123 2.67 -3.19 5.32
CA LEU A 123 4.09 -3.05 5.61
C LEU A 123 4.40 -2.82 7.11
N ARG A 124 3.46 -2.27 7.89
CA ARG A 124 3.63 -2.09 9.34
C ARG A 124 3.32 -3.36 10.12
N THR A 125 2.27 -4.09 9.74
CA THR A 125 1.94 -5.39 10.34
C THR A 125 3.06 -6.38 10.03
N GLY A 126 3.62 -6.31 8.82
CA GLY A 126 4.76 -7.11 8.44
C GLY A 126 4.41 -8.59 8.21
N GLU A 127 3.12 -8.89 8.10
CA GLU A 127 2.55 -10.21 7.89
C GLU A 127 2.57 -10.59 6.39
N ALA A 128 2.46 -9.59 5.52
CA ALA A 128 2.48 -9.79 4.07
C ALA A 128 3.88 -10.14 3.54
N THR A 129 3.93 -11.12 2.64
CA THR A 129 5.12 -11.48 1.87
C THR A 129 5.39 -10.45 0.76
N ALA A 130 6.62 -10.42 0.25
CA ALA A 130 7.02 -9.38 -0.72
C ALA A 130 6.26 -9.46 -2.05
N ASP A 131 5.81 -10.64 -2.47
CA ASP A 131 4.97 -10.85 -3.65
C ASP A 131 3.56 -10.25 -3.49
N ILE A 132 2.96 -10.34 -2.30
CA ILE A 132 1.66 -9.70 -2.02
C ILE A 132 1.80 -8.16 -2.06
N ILE A 133 2.85 -7.63 -1.44
CA ILE A 133 3.13 -6.17 -1.47
C ILE A 133 3.40 -5.70 -2.91
N LEU A 134 4.09 -6.53 -3.71
CA LEU A 134 4.37 -6.25 -5.12
C LEU A 134 3.08 -6.08 -5.91
N GLU A 135 2.14 -7.02 -5.76
CA GLU A 135 0.86 -6.99 -6.47
C GLU A 135 0.08 -5.72 -6.14
N TYR A 136 -0.05 -5.40 -4.85
CA TYR A 136 -0.74 -4.18 -4.43
C TYR A 136 -0.05 -2.90 -4.90
N LEU A 137 1.29 -2.86 -4.86
CA LEU A 137 2.04 -1.69 -5.30
C LEU A 137 1.95 -1.52 -6.82
N GLN A 138 1.92 -2.61 -7.58
CA GLN A 138 1.76 -2.58 -9.03
C GLN A 138 0.38 -2.03 -9.40
N ALA A 139 -0.69 -2.53 -8.79
CA ALA A 139 -2.04 -2.00 -8.98
C ALA A 139 -2.13 -0.51 -8.58
N ALA A 140 -1.46 -0.13 -7.49
CA ALA A 140 -1.40 1.27 -7.08
C ALA A 140 -0.68 2.16 -8.10
N LYS A 141 0.41 1.68 -8.69
CA LYS A 141 1.15 2.40 -9.73
C LYS A 141 0.27 2.63 -10.96
N GLU A 142 -0.37 1.59 -11.47
CA GLU A 142 -1.24 1.65 -12.65
C GLU A 142 -2.43 2.60 -12.47
N TYR A 143 -2.93 2.74 -11.22
CA TYR A 143 -4.10 3.58 -10.93
C TYR A 143 -3.77 5.05 -10.58
N LEU A 144 -2.57 5.32 -10.07
CA LEU A 144 -2.16 6.66 -9.61
C LEU A 144 -1.26 7.40 -10.61
N ILE A 145 -0.48 6.66 -11.39
CA ILE A 145 0.47 7.20 -12.35
C ILE A 145 -0.16 7.18 -13.74
N ASP A 146 -0.59 8.36 -14.18
CA ASP A 146 -0.98 8.61 -15.57
C ASP A 146 0.25 9.08 -16.37
N ASP A 147 0.10 9.32 -17.68
CA ASP A 147 1.17 9.81 -18.59
C ASP A 147 1.69 11.24 -18.29
N ASP A 148 1.40 11.80 -17.12
CA ASP A 148 1.88 13.11 -16.66
C ASP A 148 3.39 13.07 -16.34
N GLU A 149 4.17 13.90 -17.03
CA GLU A 149 5.62 14.10 -16.80
C GLU A 149 5.96 14.34 -15.33
N ARG A 150 5.10 15.07 -14.60
CA ARG A 150 5.31 15.43 -13.19
C ARG A 150 5.30 14.21 -12.28
N LYS A 151 4.57 13.15 -12.65
CA LYS A 151 4.46 11.90 -11.89
C LYS A 151 5.58 10.90 -12.23
N LYS A 152 6.35 11.09 -13.32
CA LYS A 152 7.40 10.15 -13.75
C LYS A 152 8.49 9.89 -12.73
N LYS A 153 8.80 10.87 -11.87
CA LYS A 153 9.79 10.67 -10.80
C LYS A 153 9.28 9.67 -9.75
N VAL A 154 8.01 9.78 -9.37
CA VAL A 154 7.35 8.83 -8.46
C VAL A 154 7.22 7.47 -9.13
N ALA A 155 6.85 7.44 -10.41
CA ALA A 155 6.75 6.21 -11.19
C ALA A 155 8.07 5.41 -11.19
N ARG A 156 9.19 6.08 -11.49
CA ARG A 156 10.52 5.46 -11.44
C ARG A 156 10.91 4.96 -10.05
N ASP A 157 10.57 5.72 -9.01
CA ASP A 157 10.87 5.30 -7.65
C ASP A 157 10.01 4.10 -7.20
N MET A 158 8.75 4.05 -7.65
CA MET A 158 7.89 2.87 -7.49
C MET A 158 8.48 1.66 -8.24
N ASP A 159 9.02 1.83 -9.44
CA ASP A 159 9.68 0.76 -10.19
C ASP A 159 10.91 0.20 -9.47
N ILE A 160 11.69 1.03 -8.80
CA ILE A 160 12.81 0.56 -7.97
C ILE A 160 12.30 -0.36 -6.85
N VAL A 161 11.20 0.02 -6.19
CA VAL A 161 10.59 -0.80 -5.13
C VAL A 161 9.97 -2.06 -5.70
N LEU A 162 9.29 -1.99 -6.86
CA LEU A 162 8.73 -3.16 -7.54
C LEU A 162 9.83 -4.16 -7.93
N ASN A 163 10.95 -3.68 -8.48
CA ASN A 163 12.09 -4.53 -8.81
C ASN A 163 12.71 -5.18 -7.55
N PHE A 164 12.83 -4.43 -6.46
CA PHE A 164 13.28 -4.96 -5.17
C PHE A 164 12.35 -6.08 -4.66
N LEU A 165 11.04 -5.86 -4.71
CA LEU A 165 10.05 -6.85 -4.29
C LEU A 165 10.05 -8.08 -5.22
N THR A 166 10.22 -7.86 -6.52
CA THR A 166 10.32 -8.93 -7.53
C THR A 166 11.53 -9.83 -7.24
N ALA A 167 12.69 -9.22 -7.00
CA ALA A 167 13.91 -9.95 -6.66
C ALA A 167 13.79 -10.74 -5.35
N ARG A 168 12.88 -10.32 -4.47
CA ARG A 168 12.63 -10.99 -3.19
C ARG A 168 11.67 -12.17 -3.29
N GLY A 169 10.69 -12.09 -4.19
CA GLY A 169 9.66 -13.10 -4.39
C GLY A 169 8.83 -13.34 -3.13
N LYS A 170 8.74 -14.60 -2.68
CA LYS A 170 7.91 -15.02 -1.54
C LYS A 170 8.54 -14.76 -0.17
N ARG A 171 9.74 -14.20 -0.10
CA ARG A 171 10.44 -13.98 1.18
C ARG A 171 9.82 -12.79 1.91
N GLY A 172 9.82 -12.85 3.25
CA GLY A 172 9.43 -11.72 4.08
C GLY A 172 10.37 -10.51 3.90
N ILE A 173 9.82 -9.32 4.09
CA ILE A 173 10.56 -8.05 4.06
C ILE A 173 11.10 -7.77 5.47
N ARG A 174 12.40 -7.47 5.60
CA ARG A 174 13.00 -7.17 6.91
C ARG A 174 12.50 -5.82 7.42
N THR A 175 12.59 -5.60 8.73
CA THR A 175 12.12 -4.37 9.40
C THR A 175 12.70 -3.10 8.82
N ASP A 176 14.01 -3.06 8.57
CA ASP A 176 14.74 -1.93 7.99
C ASP A 176 14.30 -1.62 6.55
N GLU A 177 14.09 -2.66 5.75
CA GLU A 177 13.59 -2.53 4.38
C GLU A 177 12.14 -2.05 4.36
N ARG A 178 11.29 -2.58 5.25
CA ARG A 178 9.90 -2.12 5.42
C ARG A 178 9.86 -0.64 5.77
N ASP A 179 10.72 -0.20 6.70
CA ASP A 179 10.80 1.21 7.08
C ASP A 179 11.27 2.10 5.92
N ASN A 180 12.18 1.62 5.08
CA ASN A 180 12.60 2.33 3.87
C ASN A 180 11.43 2.50 2.89
N ILE A 181 10.70 1.42 2.61
CA ILE A 181 9.53 1.45 1.73
C ILE A 181 8.45 2.37 2.31
N LEU A 182 8.19 2.32 3.62
CA LEU A 182 7.25 3.22 4.28
C LEU A 182 7.65 4.69 4.15
N LYS A 183 8.94 5.02 4.29
CA LYS A 183 9.45 6.38 4.06
C LYS A 183 9.23 6.83 2.61
N ARG A 184 9.45 5.94 1.63
CA ARG A 184 9.18 6.20 0.20
C ARG A 184 7.70 6.43 -0.05
N ILE A 185 6.81 5.58 0.48
CA ILE A 185 5.35 5.76 0.37
C ILE A 185 4.91 7.12 0.90
N ARG A 186 5.41 7.56 2.07
CA ARG A 186 5.10 8.91 2.59
C ARG A 186 5.57 10.02 1.63
N ARG A 187 6.75 9.86 1.04
CA ARG A 187 7.28 10.81 0.05
C ARG A 187 6.43 10.83 -1.22
N TRP A 188 6.03 9.66 -1.74
CA TRP A 188 5.16 9.56 -2.90
C TRP A 188 3.82 10.21 -2.66
N LYS A 189 3.20 10.00 -1.48
CA LYS A 189 1.97 10.68 -1.09
C LYS A 189 2.10 12.18 -1.18
N ALA A 190 3.14 12.75 -0.56
CA ALA A 190 3.38 14.19 -0.61
C ALA A 190 3.51 14.69 -2.06
N HIS A 191 4.33 14.04 -2.87
CA HIS A 191 4.51 14.42 -4.28
C HIS A 191 3.24 14.32 -5.11
N LEU A 192 2.51 13.19 -5.02
CA LEU A 192 1.29 12.97 -5.80
C LEU A 192 0.18 13.95 -5.42
N VAL A 193 0.10 14.34 -4.15
CA VAL A 193 -0.83 15.38 -3.68
C VAL A 193 -0.39 16.76 -4.18
N SER A 194 0.89 17.09 -4.14
CA SER A 194 1.39 18.38 -4.66
C SER A 194 1.09 18.59 -6.15
N TYR A 195 1.23 17.55 -6.98
CA TYR A 195 1.00 17.67 -8.42
C TYR A 195 -0.48 17.82 -8.79
N SER A 196 -1.39 17.36 -7.94
CA SER A 196 -2.82 17.50 -8.16
C SER A 196 -3.40 18.88 -7.81
N GLY A 197 -2.65 19.72 -7.10
CA GLY A 197 -3.07 21.09 -6.75
C GLY A 197 -2.49 22.17 -7.65
N SER A 198 -1.65 21.82 -8.63
CA SER A 198 -0.98 22.77 -9.53
C SER A 198 -1.47 22.53 -10.97
N PRO A 199 -2.20 23.48 -11.58
CA PRO A 199 -2.59 23.34 -12.98
C PRO A 199 -1.35 23.21 -13.85
N ALA A 200 -1.42 22.35 -14.88
CA ALA A 200 -0.35 22.25 -15.87
C ALA A 200 -0.26 23.59 -16.62
N GLU A 201 0.92 24.21 -16.64
CA GLU A 201 1.25 25.32 -17.55
C GLU A 201 1.45 24.81 -18.98
#